data_AF-A0A1B7HSU8-F1
#
_entry.id   AF-A0A1B7HSU8-F1
#
_cell.length_a   1.000
_cell.length_b   1.000
_cell.length_c   1.000
_cell.angle_alpha   90.00
_cell.angle_beta   90.00
_cell.angle_gamma   90.00
#
_symmetry.space_group_name_H-M   'P 1'
#
loop_
_entity.id
_entity.type
_entity.pdbx_description
1 polymer ?
#
loop_
_entity_poly.entity_id
_entity_poly.type
_entity_poly.pdbx_seq_one_letter_code
_entity_poly.pdbx_strand_id
1 'polypeptide(L)'
;MKRQYLLLPLVLGYLLGLLLMIPARFVIDWLPLSSGVSLQGVSGTLWQGQVQTLALGKQQVGPISWNWRSTALLEGKIAADIALADPRIVNGRGIIGWNGEWSIQEATLRFPAAVLGNAMSLSAKLGGEVSAHLTQLRFTPRNCIEALADVRWSNGNLVDIAATVNTGDTHLRIKCVNQQWLADITQTSEQLHSKGQLRLQGEQQYRLQGEVTPGATFPPALLMLLAQSAGHESQGRYTFETSGRW
;
A
#
# COMPACT_ATOMS: atom_id res chain seq x y z
N MET A 1 -22.88 -43.81 -34.16
CA MET A 1 -22.29 -43.54 -32.84
C MET A 1 -20.96 -42.74 -32.86
N LYS A 2 -20.27 -42.53 -34.00
CA LYS A 2 -18.96 -41.82 -34.05
C LYS A 2 -19.01 -40.27 -34.08
N ARG A 3 -20.14 -39.67 -34.46
CA ARG A 3 -20.27 -38.21 -34.66
C ARG A 3 -20.35 -37.41 -33.35
N GLN A 4 -20.82 -38.02 -32.26
CA GLN A 4 -20.92 -37.39 -30.93
C GLN A 4 -19.55 -37.28 -30.22
N TYR A 5 -18.62 -38.20 -30.48
CA TYR A 5 -17.26 -38.16 -29.92
C TYR A 5 -16.37 -37.06 -30.52
N LEU A 6 -16.73 -36.51 -31.68
CA LEU A 6 -16.07 -35.35 -32.30
C LEU A 6 -16.64 -34.01 -31.83
N LEU A 7 -17.91 -33.99 -31.40
CA LEU A 7 -18.55 -32.77 -30.92
C LEU A 7 -18.05 -32.37 -29.53
N LEU A 8 -17.79 -33.34 -28.65
CA LEU A 8 -17.27 -33.06 -27.31
C LEU A 8 -15.92 -32.32 -27.32
N PRO A 9 -14.85 -32.80 -27.99
CA PRO A 9 -13.57 -32.09 -28.03
C PRO A 9 -13.66 -30.76 -28.79
N LEU A 10 -14.53 -30.66 -29.80
CA LEU A 10 -14.78 -29.40 -30.50
C LEU A 10 -15.39 -28.34 -29.57
N VAL A 11 -16.42 -28.72 -28.81
CA VAL A 11 -17.06 -27.84 -27.82
C VAL A 11 -16.07 -27.48 -26.71
N LEU A 12 -15.30 -28.45 -26.20
CA LEU A 12 -14.29 -28.19 -25.18
C LEU A 12 -13.22 -27.22 -25.67
N GLY A 13 -12.72 -27.42 -26.90
CA GLY A 13 -11.72 -26.54 -27.53
C GLY A 13 -12.26 -25.15 -27.78
N TYR A 14 -13.53 -25.03 -28.19
CA TYR A 14 -14.20 -23.75 -28.36
C TYR A 14 -14.35 -22.99 -27.03
N LEU A 15 -14.81 -23.67 -25.96
CA LEU A 15 -14.93 -23.08 -24.63
C LEU A 15 -13.57 -22.68 -24.06
N LEU A 16 -12.53 -23.48 -24.29
CA LEU A 16 -11.17 -23.15 -23.89
C LEU A 16 -10.63 -21.93 -24.65
N GLY A 17 -10.88 -21.85 -25.96
CA GLY A 17 -10.52 -20.68 -26.77
C GLY A 17 -11.22 -19.41 -26.31
N LEU A 18 -12.51 -19.49 -26.01
CA LEU A 18 -13.27 -18.40 -25.41
C LEU A 18 -12.65 -17.93 -24.10
N LEU A 19 -12.32 -18.87 -23.20
CA LEU A 19 -11.71 -18.58 -21.90
C LEU A 19 -10.32 -17.92 -22.03
N LEU A 20 -9.50 -18.39 -22.97
CA LEU A 20 -8.16 -17.84 -23.21
C LEU A 20 -8.18 -16.47 -23.89
N MET A 21 -9.21 -16.17 -24.69
CA MET A 21 -9.31 -14.94 -25.47
C MET A 21 -10.30 -13.92 -24.89
N ILE A 22 -10.77 -14.08 -23.65
CA ILE A 22 -11.65 -13.09 -23.01
C ILE A 22 -10.96 -11.71 -23.03
N PRO A 23 -11.52 -10.71 -23.73
CA PRO A 23 -10.93 -9.38 -23.75
C PRO A 23 -11.02 -8.74 -22.37
N ALA A 24 -9.94 -8.06 -21.94
CA ALA A 24 -9.84 -7.42 -20.63
C ALA A 24 -11.04 -6.52 -20.31
N ARG A 25 -11.50 -5.78 -21.32
CA ARG A 25 -12.60 -4.82 -21.22
C ARG A 25 -13.91 -5.46 -20.72
N PHE A 26 -14.23 -6.68 -21.17
CA PHE A 26 -15.45 -7.36 -20.75
C PHE A 26 -15.48 -7.65 -19.25
N VAL A 27 -14.34 -7.96 -18.64
CA VAL A 27 -14.27 -8.27 -17.21
C VAL A 27 -14.18 -6.98 -16.38
N ILE A 28 -13.40 -6.01 -16.87
CA ILE A 28 -13.18 -4.74 -16.18
C ILE A 28 -14.47 -3.92 -16.07
N ASP A 29 -15.34 -3.94 -17.09
CA ASP A 29 -16.61 -3.21 -17.05
C ASP A 29 -17.59 -3.76 -15.98
N TRP A 30 -17.36 -4.98 -15.49
CA TRP A 30 -18.15 -5.61 -14.42
C TRP A 30 -17.54 -5.46 -13.03
N LEU A 31 -16.32 -4.90 -12.92
CA LEU A 31 -15.74 -4.62 -11.61
C LEU A 31 -16.56 -3.52 -10.92
N PRO A 32 -16.93 -3.70 -9.64
CA PRO A 32 -17.57 -2.65 -8.86
C PRO A 32 -16.55 -1.57 -8.53
N LEU A 33 -16.37 -0.63 -9.47
CA LEU A 33 -15.52 0.54 -9.27
C LEU A 33 -16.27 1.56 -8.40
N SER A 34 -15.58 2.14 -7.41
CA SER A 34 -16.13 3.22 -6.59
C SER A 34 -16.42 4.47 -7.43
N SER A 35 -17.37 5.30 -6.98
CA SER A 35 -17.64 6.60 -7.63
C SER A 35 -16.35 7.43 -7.73
N GLY A 36 -16.06 7.94 -8.93
CA GLY A 36 -14.85 8.72 -9.21
C GLY A 36 -13.64 7.91 -9.68
N VAL A 37 -13.77 6.59 -9.84
CA VAL A 37 -12.75 5.75 -10.50
C VAL A 37 -13.17 5.43 -11.92
N SER A 38 -12.36 5.77 -12.91
CA SER A 38 -12.56 5.34 -14.30
C SER A 38 -11.28 4.84 -14.94
N LEU A 39 -11.40 3.80 -15.76
CA LEU A 39 -10.30 3.15 -16.47
C LEU A 39 -10.40 3.54 -17.95
N GLN A 40 -9.31 4.04 -18.52
CA GLN A 40 -9.25 4.48 -19.91
C GLN A 40 -8.14 3.74 -20.66
N GLY A 41 -8.40 3.43 -21.94
CA GLY A 41 -7.45 2.74 -22.80
C GLY A 41 -7.17 1.30 -22.37
N VAL A 42 -8.19 0.56 -21.93
CA VAL A 42 -8.08 -0.87 -21.61
C VAL A 42 -7.76 -1.66 -22.89
N SER A 43 -6.71 -2.47 -22.85
CA SER A 43 -6.27 -3.32 -23.96
C SER A 43 -5.80 -4.70 -23.47
N GLY A 44 -5.77 -5.67 -24.38
CA GLY A 44 -5.35 -7.05 -24.11
C GLY A 44 -6.47 -7.98 -23.64
N THR A 45 -6.07 -9.09 -23.03
CA THR A 45 -6.96 -10.15 -22.53
C THR A 45 -7.05 -10.10 -21.00
N LEU A 46 -7.95 -10.91 -20.44
CA LEU A 46 -8.01 -11.15 -19.00
C LEU A 46 -6.64 -11.58 -18.42
N TRP A 47 -5.87 -12.34 -19.21
CA TRP A 47 -4.60 -12.94 -18.79
C TRP A 47 -3.42 -11.99 -18.94
N GLN A 48 -3.42 -11.18 -19.99
CA GLN A 48 -2.34 -10.23 -20.26
C GLN A 48 -2.94 -8.97 -20.85
N GLY A 49 -2.89 -7.88 -20.08
CA GLY A 49 -3.52 -6.65 -20.47
C GLY A 49 -2.91 -5.42 -19.82
N GLN A 50 -3.43 -4.27 -20.24
CA GLN A 50 -2.99 -2.96 -19.80
C GLN A 50 -4.18 -2.01 -19.72
N VAL A 51 -4.13 -1.11 -18.75
CA VAL A 51 -4.91 0.11 -18.72
C VAL A 51 -3.96 1.29 -18.86
N GLN A 52 -4.25 2.19 -19.79
CA GLN A 52 -3.41 3.37 -20.02
C GLN A 52 -3.52 4.38 -18.87
N THR A 53 -4.75 4.66 -18.43
CA THR A 53 -4.99 5.66 -17.40
C THR A 53 -6.08 5.19 -16.43
N LEU A 54 -5.75 5.23 -15.14
CA LEU A 54 -6.67 5.15 -14.03
C LEU A 54 -6.94 6.57 -13.54
N ALA A 55 -8.14 7.09 -13.78
CA ALA A 55 -8.56 8.37 -13.25
C ALA A 55 -9.20 8.16 -11.87
N LEU A 56 -8.62 8.78 -10.85
CA LEU A 56 -9.08 8.85 -9.46
C LEU A 56 -9.45 10.30 -9.15
N GLY A 57 -10.72 10.66 -9.37
CA GLY A 57 -11.18 12.05 -9.25
C GLY A 57 -10.44 12.99 -10.21
N LYS A 58 -9.61 13.89 -9.68
CA LYS A 58 -8.79 14.83 -10.47
C LYS A 58 -7.40 14.29 -10.83
N GLN A 59 -6.99 13.17 -10.24
CA GLN A 59 -5.69 12.56 -10.50
C GLN A 59 -5.80 11.50 -11.58
N GLN A 60 -4.78 11.42 -12.42
CA GLN A 60 -4.63 10.39 -13.44
C GLN A 60 -3.34 9.65 -13.16
N VAL A 61 -3.46 8.34 -12.98
CA VAL A 61 -2.36 7.45 -12.62
C VAL A 61 -2.24 6.38 -13.70
N GLY A 62 -1.03 6.07 -14.15
CA GLY A 62 -0.81 4.94 -15.05
C GLY A 62 0.37 5.15 -15.99
N PRO A 63 0.66 4.16 -16.86
CA PRO A 63 -0.13 2.94 -17.12
C PRO A 63 -0.04 1.84 -16.06
N ILE A 64 -1.05 0.99 -16.01
CA ILE A 64 -1.10 -0.24 -15.21
C ILE A 64 -1.11 -1.44 -16.17
N SER A 65 -0.25 -2.42 -15.96
CA SER A 65 -0.24 -3.67 -16.71
C SER A 65 -0.31 -4.87 -15.79
N TRP A 66 -0.88 -5.97 -16.31
CA TRP A 66 -0.93 -7.25 -15.63
C TRP A 66 -0.56 -8.38 -16.58
N ASN A 67 0.07 -9.41 -16.01
CA ASN A 67 0.39 -10.64 -16.72
C ASN A 67 0.24 -11.85 -15.79
N TRP A 68 -0.61 -12.80 -16.17
CA TRP A 68 -0.83 -14.01 -15.39
C TRP A 68 0.35 -14.97 -15.47
N ARG A 69 0.68 -15.58 -14.34
CA ARG A 69 1.73 -16.59 -14.24
C ARG A 69 1.14 -17.97 -14.50
N SER A 70 1.39 -18.52 -15.68
CA SER A 70 0.97 -19.88 -16.04
C SER A 70 1.57 -20.96 -15.12
N THR A 71 2.80 -20.75 -14.64
CA THR A 71 3.47 -21.66 -13.69
C THR A 71 2.76 -21.73 -12.35
N ALA A 72 2.10 -20.65 -11.93
CA ALA A 72 1.34 -20.63 -10.68
C ALA A 72 0.18 -21.63 -10.71
N LEU A 73 -0.47 -21.81 -11.86
CA LEU A 73 -1.57 -22.77 -12.02
C LEU A 73 -1.11 -24.22 -11.78
N LEU A 74 0.14 -24.55 -12.15
CA LEU A 74 0.72 -25.87 -11.88
C LEU A 74 0.93 -26.11 -10.38
N GLU A 75 1.12 -25.04 -9.61
CA GLU A 75 1.21 -25.08 -8.14
C GLU A 75 -0.17 -24.99 -7.47
N GLY A 76 -1.27 -25.05 -8.25
CA GLY A 76 -2.63 -24.98 -7.73
C GLY A 76 -3.04 -23.57 -7.25
N LYS A 77 -2.36 -22.52 -7.71
CA LYS A 77 -2.66 -21.13 -7.33
C LYS A 77 -2.83 -20.25 -8.55
N ILE A 78 -3.59 -19.17 -8.41
CA ILE A 78 -3.71 -18.12 -9.42
C ILE A 78 -2.74 -17.01 -9.02
N ALA A 79 -1.92 -16.51 -9.95
CA ALA A 79 -1.08 -15.35 -9.69
C ALA A 79 -0.90 -14.49 -10.94
N ALA A 80 -0.73 -13.19 -10.75
CA ALA A 80 -0.42 -12.23 -11.80
C ALA A 80 0.65 -11.24 -11.32
N ASP A 81 1.60 -10.95 -12.20
CA ASP A 81 2.50 -9.82 -12.08
C ASP A 81 1.74 -8.54 -12.41
N ILE A 82 1.75 -7.57 -11.51
CA ILE A 82 1.16 -6.25 -11.68
C ILE A 82 2.29 -5.22 -11.73
N ALA A 83 2.22 -4.30 -12.68
CA ALA A 83 3.12 -3.15 -12.75
C ALA A 83 2.31 -1.87 -12.92
N LEU A 84 2.72 -0.84 -12.20
CA LEU A 84 2.20 0.53 -12.28
C LEU A 84 3.39 1.45 -12.55
N ALA A 85 3.40 2.08 -13.71
CA ALA A 85 4.53 2.86 -14.19
C ALA A 85 4.14 4.32 -14.41
N ASP A 86 3.73 5.02 -13.34
CA ASP A 86 3.52 6.47 -13.41
C ASP A 86 4.78 7.22 -12.92
N PRO A 87 5.59 7.78 -13.83
CA PRO A 87 6.83 8.46 -13.46
C PRO A 87 6.60 9.74 -12.63
N ARG A 88 5.37 10.26 -12.56
CA ARG A 88 5.06 11.54 -11.88
C ARG A 88 4.42 11.33 -10.51
N ILE A 89 3.57 10.33 -10.36
CA ILE A 89 2.76 10.14 -9.16
C ILE A 89 3.21 8.93 -8.37
N VAL A 90 3.25 7.77 -9.01
CA VAL A 90 3.48 6.50 -8.30
C VAL A 90 4.02 5.43 -9.22
N ASN A 91 5.12 4.81 -8.82
CA ASN A 91 5.66 3.63 -9.49
C ASN A 91 5.58 2.44 -8.56
N GLY A 92 5.12 1.32 -9.07
CA GLY A 92 5.08 0.11 -8.31
C GLY A 92 5.04 -1.14 -9.17
N ARG A 93 5.34 -2.26 -8.52
CA ARG A 93 5.22 -3.59 -9.08
C ARG A 93 4.97 -4.58 -7.95
N GLY A 94 4.40 -5.72 -8.25
CA GLY A 94 4.22 -6.79 -7.27
C GLY A 94 3.49 -7.97 -7.88
N ILE A 95 3.46 -9.08 -7.14
CA ILE A 95 2.77 -10.29 -7.57
C ILE A 95 1.52 -10.41 -6.70
N ILE A 96 0.34 -10.43 -7.32
CA ILE A 96 -0.93 -10.70 -6.64
C ILE A 96 -1.32 -12.14 -6.94
N GLY A 97 -1.73 -12.88 -5.91
CA GLY A 97 -2.15 -14.25 -6.05
C GLY A 97 -3.29 -14.65 -5.14
N TRP A 98 -3.88 -15.80 -5.46
CA TRP A 98 -4.99 -16.41 -4.74
C TRP A 98 -4.91 -17.95 -4.77
N ASN A 99 -5.07 -18.56 -3.60
CA ASN A 99 -5.11 -20.03 -3.41
C ASN A 99 -6.09 -20.47 -2.31
N GLY A 100 -7.14 -19.68 -2.08
CA GLY A 100 -8.03 -19.77 -0.90
C GLY A 100 -7.84 -18.58 0.06
N GLU A 101 -6.69 -17.92 -0.01
CA GLU A 101 -6.36 -16.66 0.64
C GLU A 101 -5.85 -15.67 -0.40
N TRP A 102 -5.93 -14.36 -0.14
CA TRP A 102 -5.26 -13.37 -0.97
C TRP A 102 -3.79 -13.23 -0.56
N SER A 103 -2.90 -13.16 -1.54
CA SER A 103 -1.48 -12.94 -1.31
C SER A 103 -0.93 -11.82 -2.19
N ILE A 104 -0.06 -10.98 -1.63
CA ILE A 104 0.76 -10.03 -2.38
C ILE A 104 2.22 -10.30 -2.01
N GLN A 105 3.09 -10.45 -3.00
CA GLN A 105 4.49 -10.80 -2.81
C GLN A 105 5.39 -9.87 -3.62
N GLU A 106 6.60 -9.65 -3.11
CA GLU A 106 7.67 -8.92 -3.80
C GLU A 106 7.21 -7.58 -4.37
N ALA A 107 6.35 -6.89 -3.62
CA ALA A 107 5.79 -5.63 -4.06
C ALA A 107 6.71 -4.46 -3.68
N THR A 108 6.87 -3.53 -4.60
CA THR A 108 7.57 -2.27 -4.36
C THR A 108 6.67 -1.14 -4.79
N LEU A 109 6.66 -0.05 -4.03
CA LEU A 109 5.90 1.15 -4.34
C LEU A 109 6.76 2.39 -4.03
N ARG A 110 6.72 3.39 -4.89
CA ARG A 110 7.49 4.63 -4.78
C ARG A 110 6.63 5.81 -5.20
N PHE A 111 6.52 6.81 -4.34
CA PHE A 111 5.71 8.02 -4.61
C PHE A 111 6.15 9.22 -3.75
N PRO A 112 5.88 10.46 -4.18
CA PRO A 112 6.13 11.65 -3.36
C PRO A 112 5.26 11.66 -2.10
N ALA A 113 5.83 12.02 -0.94
CA ALA A 113 5.10 12.07 0.33
C ALA A 113 3.86 13.00 0.30
N ALA A 114 3.86 14.00 -0.58
CA ALA A 114 2.74 14.90 -0.83
C ALA A 114 1.44 14.16 -1.21
N VAL A 115 1.55 12.98 -1.85
CA VAL A 115 0.39 12.14 -2.19
C VAL A 115 -0.36 11.69 -0.93
N LEU A 116 0.37 11.30 0.13
CA LEU A 116 -0.23 10.93 1.42
C LEU A 116 -0.86 12.13 2.13
N GLY A 117 -0.18 13.28 2.11
CA GLY A 117 -0.70 14.50 2.72
C GLY A 117 -2.06 14.89 2.15
N ASN A 118 -2.22 14.79 0.82
CA ASN A 118 -3.48 15.05 0.13
C ASN A 118 -4.54 13.99 0.45
N ALA A 119 -4.17 12.70 0.45
CA ALA A 119 -5.11 11.60 0.72
C ALA A 119 -5.66 11.63 2.16
N MET A 120 -4.83 12.01 3.13
CA MET A 120 -5.20 12.11 4.55
C MET A 120 -5.75 13.49 4.93
N SER A 121 -5.84 14.42 3.97
CA SER A 121 -6.28 15.81 4.20
C SER A 121 -5.51 16.52 5.32
N LEU A 122 -4.20 16.30 5.39
CA LEU A 122 -3.35 16.93 6.40
C LEU A 122 -3.23 18.44 6.15
N SER A 123 -3.30 19.23 7.22
CA SER A 123 -3.02 20.67 7.15
C SER A 123 -1.57 20.95 6.81
N ALA A 124 -0.66 20.10 7.29
CA ALA A 124 0.76 20.17 6.96
C ALA A 124 1.07 19.54 5.61
N LYS A 125 1.96 20.18 4.84
CA LYS A 125 2.49 19.63 3.60
C LYS A 125 3.65 18.68 3.91
N LEU A 126 3.56 17.47 3.37
CA LEU A 126 4.63 16.48 3.42
C LEU A 126 5.46 16.55 2.14
N GLY A 127 6.77 16.68 2.26
CA GLY A 127 7.70 16.50 1.14
C GLY A 127 8.68 15.37 1.39
N GLY A 128 9.56 15.12 0.42
CA GLY A 128 10.37 13.91 0.35
C GLY A 128 9.71 12.78 -0.44
N GLU A 129 10.34 11.62 -0.44
CA GLU A 129 9.92 10.44 -1.21
C GLU A 129 9.63 9.26 -0.28
N VAL A 130 8.54 8.55 -0.55
CA VAL A 130 8.16 7.35 0.17
C VAL A 130 8.41 6.14 -0.72
N SER A 131 9.26 5.23 -0.24
CA SER A 131 9.51 3.93 -0.85
C SER A 131 9.07 2.82 0.10
N ALA A 132 8.15 1.98 -0.37
CA ALA A 132 7.67 0.81 0.35
C ALA A 132 8.14 -0.47 -0.35
N HIS A 133 8.61 -1.43 0.42
CA HIS A 133 8.90 -2.78 -0.01
C HIS A 133 8.11 -3.76 0.84
N LEU A 134 7.25 -4.52 0.19
CA LEU A 134 6.48 -5.59 0.79
C LEU A 134 7.07 -6.92 0.35
N THR A 135 7.62 -7.66 1.29
CA THR A 135 8.11 -9.02 1.03
C THR A 135 6.94 -9.97 0.83
N GLN A 136 5.99 -9.97 1.77
CA GLN A 136 4.82 -10.82 1.72
C GLN A 136 3.67 -10.20 2.50
N LEU A 137 2.46 -10.31 1.96
CA LEU A 137 1.19 -10.07 2.63
C LEU A 137 0.26 -11.22 2.29
N ARG A 138 -0.32 -11.86 3.30
CA ARG A 138 -1.40 -12.84 3.17
C ARG A 138 -2.57 -12.41 4.03
N PHE A 139 -3.75 -12.42 3.44
CA PHE A 139 -4.95 -11.94 4.12
C PHE A 139 -6.22 -12.59 3.56
N THR A 140 -7.26 -12.53 4.38
CA THR A 140 -8.65 -12.79 4.01
C THR A 140 -9.42 -11.48 4.14
N PRO A 141 -10.66 -11.38 3.62
CA PRO A 141 -11.47 -10.18 3.78
C PRO A 141 -11.69 -9.71 5.24
N ARG A 142 -11.46 -10.58 6.24
CA ARG A 142 -11.66 -10.26 7.66
C ARG A 142 -10.36 -10.16 8.46
N ASN A 143 -9.35 -10.94 8.11
CA ASN A 143 -8.15 -11.11 8.94
C ASN A 143 -6.89 -10.99 8.10
N CYS A 144 -5.87 -10.33 8.65
CA CYS A 144 -4.52 -10.50 8.18
C CYS A 144 -3.94 -11.80 8.75
N ILE A 145 -3.27 -12.58 7.89
CA ILE A 145 -2.64 -13.86 8.25
C ILE A 145 -1.16 -13.63 8.52
N GLU A 146 -0.48 -12.95 7.60
CA GLU A 146 0.94 -12.66 7.68
C GLU A 146 1.25 -11.41 6.87
N ALA A 147 2.12 -10.55 7.38
CA ALA A 147 2.66 -9.44 6.62
C ALA A 147 4.08 -9.11 7.04
N LEU A 148 4.90 -8.73 6.07
CA LEU A 148 6.23 -8.16 6.29
C LEU A 148 6.48 -7.08 5.24
N ALA A 149 6.49 -5.83 5.67
CA ALA A 149 6.80 -4.67 4.85
C ALA A 149 7.78 -3.73 5.56
N ASP A 150 8.64 -3.10 4.77
CA ASP A 150 9.51 -2.01 5.17
C ASP A 150 9.16 -0.77 4.33
N VAL A 151 8.86 0.34 4.99
CA VAL A 151 8.52 1.62 4.36
C VAL A 151 9.55 2.65 4.80
N ARG A 152 10.12 3.37 3.83
CA ARG A 152 11.09 4.44 4.06
C ARG A 152 10.53 5.74 3.51
N TRP A 153 10.51 6.76 4.36
CA TRP A 153 10.29 8.13 3.94
C TRP A 153 11.62 8.86 4.01
N SER A 154 12.17 9.20 2.85
CA SER A 154 13.51 9.75 2.71
C SER A 154 13.46 11.25 2.41
N ASN A 155 14.42 12.00 2.96
CA ASN A 155 14.44 13.46 2.89
C ASN A 155 13.11 14.08 3.33
N GLY A 156 12.55 13.55 4.43
CA GLY A 156 11.27 13.96 4.93
C GLY A 156 11.30 15.40 5.43
N ASN A 157 10.32 16.17 5.00
CA ASN A 157 10.05 17.47 5.57
C ASN A 157 8.55 17.67 5.79
N LEU A 158 8.25 18.36 6.87
CA LEU A 158 6.90 18.73 7.25
C LEU A 158 6.84 20.25 7.28
N VAL A 159 6.02 20.82 6.40
CA VAL A 159 5.81 22.27 6.31
C VAL A 159 4.40 22.56 6.80
N ASP A 160 4.32 23.22 7.95
CA ASP A 160 3.07 23.71 8.52
C ASP A 160 3.09 25.24 8.61
N ILE A 161 1.95 25.86 8.92
CA ILE A 161 1.81 27.32 9.08
C ILE A 161 2.76 27.90 10.13
N ALA A 162 3.10 27.11 11.15
CA ALA A 162 3.91 27.57 12.28
C ALA A 162 5.42 27.39 12.05
N ALA A 163 5.82 26.32 11.36
CA ALA A 163 7.22 25.98 11.17
C ALA A 163 7.42 24.96 10.05
N THR A 164 8.67 24.87 9.58
CA THR A 164 9.17 23.74 8.80
C THR A 164 10.04 22.86 9.69
N VAL A 165 9.78 21.55 9.67
CA VAL A 165 10.56 20.54 10.40
C VAL A 165 11.19 19.59 9.40
N ASN A 166 12.50 19.40 9.52
CA ASN A 166 13.21 18.35 8.79
C ASN A 166 13.16 17.06 9.61
N THR A 167 12.40 16.08 9.11
CA THR A 167 12.26 14.77 9.76
C THR A 167 13.35 13.80 9.33
N GLY A 168 14.19 14.16 8.36
CA GLY A 168 15.26 13.30 7.85
C GLY A 168 14.70 12.02 7.26
N ASP A 169 15.35 10.90 7.55
CA ASP A 169 14.88 9.59 7.13
C ASP A 169 14.04 8.94 8.22
N THR A 170 12.84 8.50 7.84
CA THR A 170 11.92 7.73 8.68
C THR A 170 11.80 6.32 8.11
N HIS A 171 11.99 5.32 8.96
CA HIS A 171 11.82 3.91 8.61
C HIS A 171 10.69 3.30 9.45
N LEU A 172 9.72 2.71 8.76
CA LEU A 172 8.61 1.98 9.35
C LEU A 172 8.73 0.51 8.95
N ARG A 173 8.64 -0.38 9.93
CA ARG A 173 8.55 -1.83 9.70
C ARG A 173 7.16 -2.30 10.11
N ILE A 174 6.41 -2.79 9.14
CA ILE A 174 5.04 -3.27 9.33
C ILE A 174 5.06 -4.79 9.31
N LYS A 175 4.45 -5.38 10.32
CA LYS A 175 4.27 -6.82 10.46
C LYS A 175 2.85 -7.16 10.82
N CYS A 176 2.45 -8.36 10.44
CA CYS A 176 1.22 -8.95 10.93
C CYS A 176 1.54 -10.36 11.41
N VAL A 177 1.30 -10.59 12.70
CA VAL A 177 1.58 -11.84 13.40
C VAL A 177 0.39 -12.13 14.30
N ASN A 178 -0.14 -13.36 14.27
CA ASN A 178 -1.30 -13.75 15.07
C ASN A 178 -2.52 -12.83 14.88
N GLN A 179 -2.79 -12.40 13.64
CA GLN A 179 -3.88 -11.46 13.29
C GLN A 179 -3.77 -10.07 13.93
N GLN A 180 -2.60 -9.72 14.47
CA GLN A 180 -2.31 -8.40 15.03
C GLN A 180 -1.34 -7.67 14.12
N TRP A 181 -1.67 -6.43 13.76
CA TRP A 181 -0.74 -5.57 13.07
C TRP A 181 0.18 -4.88 14.07
N LEU A 182 1.47 -4.89 13.76
CA LEU A 182 2.50 -4.17 14.49
C LEU A 182 3.25 -3.31 13.48
N ALA A 183 3.38 -2.01 13.77
CA ALA A 183 4.24 -1.12 13.01
C ALA A 183 5.25 -0.46 13.95
N ASP A 184 6.52 -0.78 13.75
CA ASP A 184 7.64 -0.15 14.43
C ASP A 184 8.09 1.06 13.60
N ILE A 185 8.17 2.23 14.22
CA ILE A 185 8.52 3.50 13.60
C ILE A 185 9.83 3.97 14.21
N THR A 186 10.78 4.32 13.36
CA THR A 186 12.05 4.92 13.78
C THR A 186 12.37 6.08 12.86
N GLN A 187 12.74 7.21 13.45
CA GLN A 187 13.07 8.42 12.72
C GLN A 187 14.23 9.11 13.43
N THR A 188 15.17 9.60 12.62
CA THR A 188 16.36 10.27 13.14
C THR A 188 16.78 11.38 12.19
N SER A 189 16.88 12.59 12.71
CA SER A 189 17.40 13.78 12.07
C SER A 189 18.11 14.67 13.11
N GLU A 190 18.81 15.71 12.67
CA GLU A 190 19.43 16.69 13.58
C GLU A 190 18.40 17.44 14.45
N GLN A 191 17.17 17.58 13.94
CA GLN A 191 16.10 18.30 14.62
C GLN A 191 15.24 17.40 15.51
N LEU A 192 15.19 16.10 15.24
CA LEU A 192 14.22 15.20 15.85
C LEU A 192 14.73 13.77 15.87
N HIS A 193 14.64 13.12 17.03
CA HIS A 193 14.71 11.67 17.13
C HIS A 193 13.37 11.17 17.63
N SER A 194 12.77 10.23 16.92
CA SER A 194 11.53 9.61 17.38
C SER A 194 11.52 8.10 17.15
N LYS A 195 10.87 7.41 18.09
CA LYS A 195 10.60 5.98 18.02
C LYS A 195 9.17 5.76 18.41
N GLY A 196 8.51 4.83 17.75
CA GLY A 196 7.12 4.53 18.03
C GLY A 196 6.77 3.11 17.69
N GLN A 197 5.69 2.64 18.28
CA GLN A 197 5.11 1.35 17.99
C GLN A 197 3.59 1.50 17.97
N LEU A 198 3.01 1.19 16.81
CA LEU A 198 1.56 1.11 16.63
C LEU A 198 1.15 -0.36 16.63
N ARG A 199 0.18 -0.71 17.46
CA ARG A 199 -0.47 -2.03 17.46
C ARG A 199 -1.92 -1.86 17.09
N LEU A 200 -2.39 -2.63 16.12
CA LEU A 200 -3.80 -2.75 15.76
C LEU A 200 -4.25 -4.18 16.04
N GLN A 201 -5.29 -4.31 16.86
CA GLN A 201 -5.88 -5.59 17.27
C GLN A 201 -7.30 -5.73 16.72
N GLY A 202 -7.88 -6.91 16.87
CA GLY A 202 -9.30 -7.14 16.57
C GLY A 202 -10.23 -6.16 17.27
N GLU A 203 -11.43 -5.98 16.72
CA GLU A 203 -12.44 -5.00 17.18
C GLU A 203 -12.02 -3.52 17.07
N GLN A 204 -11.22 -3.18 16.06
CA GLN A 204 -10.82 -1.82 15.75
C GLN A 204 -10.07 -1.13 16.89
N GLN A 205 -9.34 -1.88 17.72
CA GLN A 205 -8.62 -1.35 18.87
C GLN A 205 -7.17 -1.02 18.50
N TYR A 206 -6.75 0.22 18.74
CA TYR A 206 -5.37 0.65 18.52
C TYR A 206 -4.67 0.99 19.83
N ARG A 207 -3.36 0.77 19.85
CA ARG A 207 -2.45 1.30 20.85
C ARG A 207 -1.23 1.85 20.14
N LEU A 208 -1.01 3.15 20.27
CA LEU A 208 0.18 3.83 19.78
C LEU A 208 1.01 4.26 21.00
N GLN A 209 2.24 3.79 21.04
CA GLN A 209 3.24 4.21 22.02
C GLN A 209 4.37 4.88 21.26
N GLY A 210 4.91 5.96 21.80
CA GLY A 210 6.06 6.58 21.18
C GLY A 210 6.83 7.49 22.10
N GLU A 211 8.01 7.82 21.62
CA GLU A 211 9.02 8.61 22.29
C GLU A 211 9.58 9.59 21.28
N VAL A 212 9.63 10.85 21.66
CA VAL A 212 10.22 11.92 20.87
C VAL A 212 11.26 12.65 21.71
N THR A 213 12.46 12.80 21.15
CA THR A 213 13.55 13.58 21.71
C THR A 213 13.87 14.70 20.73
N PRO A 214 13.48 15.95 21.05
CA PRO A 214 13.81 17.13 20.25
C PRO A 214 15.33 17.35 20.17
N GLY A 215 15.84 17.69 18.99
CA GLY A 215 17.21 18.12 18.80
C GLY A 215 17.43 19.60 19.14
N ALA A 216 18.67 20.06 19.15
CA ALA A 216 19.02 21.44 19.49
C ALA A 216 18.42 22.50 18.56
N THR A 217 18.11 22.11 17.32
CA THR A 217 17.53 22.98 16.27
C THR A 217 16.02 22.79 16.10
N PHE A 218 15.36 22.10 17.04
CA PHE A 218 13.91 21.90 16.99
C PHE A 218 13.15 23.22 17.25
N PRO A 219 12.08 23.54 16.48
CA PRO A 219 11.36 24.80 16.63
C PRO A 219 10.73 24.98 18.03
N PRO A 220 10.98 26.10 18.75
CA PRO A 220 10.47 26.31 20.11
C PRO A 220 8.94 26.25 20.22
N ALA A 221 8.23 26.77 19.22
CA ALA A 221 6.76 26.73 19.18
C ALA A 221 6.22 25.29 19.17
N LEU A 222 6.90 24.38 18.47
CA LEU A 222 6.53 22.96 18.44
C LEU A 222 6.91 22.24 19.73
N LEU A 223 8.00 22.66 20.39
CA LEU A 223 8.41 22.10 21.68
C LEU A 223 7.33 22.33 22.73
N MET A 224 6.71 23.52 22.75
CA MET A 224 5.61 23.83 23.66
C MET A 224 4.37 22.96 23.40
N LEU A 225 4.05 22.65 22.15
CA LEU A 225 2.93 21.74 21.80
C LEU A 225 3.24 20.29 22.21
N LEU A 226 4.50 19.89 22.05
CA LEU A 226 4.95 18.55 22.40
C LEU A 226 4.92 18.34 23.92
N ALA A 227 5.36 19.34 24.69
CA ALA A 227 5.29 19.32 26.15
C ALA A 227 3.84 19.26 26.69
N GLN A 228 2.87 19.83 25.97
CA GLN A 228 1.45 19.77 26.34
C GLN A 228 0.78 18.43 26.01
N SER A 229 1.27 17.73 24.98
CA SER A 229 0.68 16.47 24.50
C SER A 229 1.36 15.22 25.06
N ALA A 230 2.58 15.35 25.58
CA ALA A 230 3.29 14.25 26.21
C ALA A 230 2.60 13.82 27.52
N GLY A 231 2.46 12.50 27.71
CA GLY A 231 1.97 11.94 28.97
C GLY A 231 3.01 12.01 30.08
N HIS A 232 4.30 12.00 29.71
CA HIS A 232 5.43 12.09 30.64
C HIS A 232 6.67 12.66 29.94
N GLU A 233 7.46 13.43 30.68
CA GLU A 233 8.75 13.98 30.26
C GLU A 233 9.82 13.55 31.27
N SER A 234 10.96 13.05 30.78
CA SER A 234 12.12 12.71 31.59
C SER A 234 13.42 12.92 30.82
N GLN A 235 14.27 13.84 31.29
CA GLN A 235 15.61 14.11 30.72
C GLN A 235 15.58 14.59 29.25
N GLY A 236 14.61 15.42 28.88
CA GLY A 236 14.45 15.96 27.52
C GLY A 236 13.76 15.00 26.54
N ARG A 237 13.24 13.89 27.05
CA ARG A 237 12.55 12.85 26.29
C ARG A 237 11.06 12.89 26.64
N TYR A 238 10.24 12.99 25.61
CA TYR A 238 8.79 13.08 25.73
C TYR A 238 8.17 11.77 25.28
N THR A 239 7.43 11.11 26.18
CA THR A 239 6.74 9.86 25.87
C THR A 239 5.24 10.09 25.77
N PHE A 240 4.62 9.44 24.80
CA PHE A 240 3.18 9.45 24.59
C PHE A 240 2.66 8.03 24.44
N GLU A 241 1.50 7.79 25.04
CA GLU A 241 0.74 6.57 24.87
C GLU A 241 -0.72 6.96 24.63
N THR A 242 -1.27 6.48 23.52
CA THR A 242 -2.68 6.66 23.20
C THR A 242 -3.27 5.33 22.78
N SER A 243 -4.49 5.07 23.23
CA SER A 243 -5.24 3.88 22.86
C SER A 243 -6.70 4.23 22.68
N GLY A 244 -7.35 3.59 21.72
CA GLY A 244 -8.75 3.87 21.42
C GLY A 244 -9.34 2.87 20.42
N ARG A 245 -10.48 3.26 19.85
CA ARG A 245 -11.12 2.56 18.75
C ARG A 245 -11.22 3.46 17.52
N TRP A 246 -11.13 2.91 16.31
CA TRP A 246 -11.24 3.65 15.04
C TRP A 246 -12.42 3.21 14.18
#